data_AF-A0A7C5SYF4-F1
#
_entry.id   AF-A0A7C5SYF4-F1
#
_cell.length_a   1.000
_cell.length_b   1.000
_cell.length_c   1.000
_cell.angle_alpha   90.00
_cell.angle_beta   90.00
_cell.angle_gamma   90.00
#
_symmetry.space_group_name_H-M   'P 1'
#
loop_
_entity.id
_entity.type
_entity.pdbx_description
1 polymer ?
#
loop_
_entity_poly.entity_id
_entity_poly.type
_entity_poly.pdbx_seq_one_letter_code
_entity_poly.pdbx_strand_id
1 'polypeptide(L)'
;LEPLEIFFVKSVMINTALAVFNMVPIPPLDGSRAVMSFFSLKHWELFYRFEMYGFLVIMVLLFTGILQRIIAPPILFLYSLFLGI
;
A
#
# COMPACT_ATOMS: atom_id res chain seq x y z
N LEU A 1 -7.87 26.67 9.45
CA LEU A 1 -8.66 25.61 8.78
C LEU A 1 -9.95 25.45 9.57
N GLU A 2 -11.09 25.60 8.91
CA GLU A 2 -12.37 25.22 9.50
C GLU A 2 -12.40 23.71 9.76
N PRO A 3 -13.21 23.19 10.70
CA PRO A 3 -13.27 21.76 11.02
C PRO A 3 -13.49 20.87 9.77
N LEU A 4 -14.27 21.36 8.81
CA LEU A 4 -14.56 20.67 7.56
C LEU A 4 -13.32 20.51 6.66
N GLU A 5 -12.47 21.55 6.60
CA GLU A 5 -11.26 21.54 5.79
C GLU A 5 -10.23 20.54 6.35
N ILE A 6 -10.07 20.51 7.68
CA ILE A 6 -9.23 19.52 8.36
C ILE A 6 -9.71 18.11 8.04
N PHE A 7 -11.02 17.88 8.08
CA PHE A 7 -11.60 16.57 7.77
C PHE A 7 -11.27 16.12 6.36
N PHE A 8 -11.43 16.98 5.35
CA PHE A 8 -11.12 16.63 3.96
C PHE A 8 -9.62 16.39 3.74
N VAL A 9 -8.75 17.26 4.28
CA VAL A 9 -7.30 17.09 4.18
C VAL A 9 -6.88 15.75 4.80
N LYS A 10 -7.36 15.43 6.01
CA LYS A 10 -7.05 14.15 6.65
C LYS A 10 -7.61 12.95 5.89
N SER A 11 -8.81 13.07 5.31
CA SER A 11 -9.41 12.02 4.50
C SER A 11 -8.58 11.72 3.26
N VAL A 12 -8.11 12.74 2.54
CA VAL A 12 -7.22 12.57 1.38
C VAL A 12 -5.91 11.92 1.81
N MET A 13 -5.31 12.39 2.92
CA MET A 13 -4.06 11.83 3.43
C MET A 13 -4.18 10.34 3.73
N ILE A 14 -5.17 9.96 4.54
CA ILE A 14 -5.37 8.56 4.95
C ILE A 14 -5.66 7.65 3.75
N ASN A 15 -6.57 8.05 2.87
CA ASN A 15 -6.94 7.22 1.72
C ASN A 15 -5.78 7.07 0.72
N THR A 16 -5.01 8.12 0.47
CA THR A 16 -3.83 8.05 -0.41
C THR A 16 -2.76 7.14 0.19
N ALA A 17 -2.48 7.25 1.49
CA ALA A 17 -1.53 6.36 2.16
C ALA A 17 -1.99 4.90 2.10
N LEU A 18 -3.27 4.63 2.35
CA LEU A 18 -3.86 3.29 2.24
C LEU A 18 -3.82 2.76 0.81
N ALA A 19 -4.09 3.60 -0.19
CA ALA A 19 -4.04 3.21 -1.60
C ALA A 19 -2.63 2.80 -2.01
N VAL A 20 -1.62 3.62 -1.71
CA VAL A 20 -0.22 3.30 -2.02
C VAL A 20 0.26 2.08 -1.25
N PHE A 21 -0.10 1.95 0.03
CA PHE A 21 0.21 0.75 0.80
C PHE A 21 -0.37 -0.50 0.14
N ASN A 22 -1.64 -0.46 -0.29
CA ASN A 22 -2.28 -1.57 -1.00
C ASN A 22 -1.71 -1.83 -2.39
N MET A 23 -0.97 -0.90 -3.01
CA MET A 23 -0.28 -1.16 -4.29
C MET A 23 1.00 -1.99 -4.13
N VAL A 24 1.52 -2.16 -2.92
CA VAL A 24 2.73 -2.96 -2.68
C VAL A 24 2.45 -4.42 -3.05
N PRO A 25 3.26 -5.06 -3.94
CA PRO A 25 3.00 -6.41 -4.44
C PRO A 25 3.43 -7.49 -3.43
N ILE A 26 2.96 -7.40 -2.19
CA ILE A 26 3.22 -8.35 -1.10
C ILE A 26 1.88 -8.82 -0.53
N PRO A 27 1.60 -10.13 -0.49
CA PRO A 27 0.39 -10.64 0.15
C PRO A 27 0.28 -10.18 1.61
N PRO A 28 -0.92 -9.95 2.17
CA PRO A 28 -2.24 -10.08 1.56
C PRO A 28 -2.71 -8.83 0.76
N LEU A 29 -1.82 -7.85 0.53
CA LEU A 29 -2.18 -6.56 -0.07
C LEU A 29 -2.69 -6.71 -1.51
N ASP A 30 -3.60 -5.81 -1.91
CA ASP A 30 -4.30 -5.90 -3.19
C ASP A 30 -3.37 -5.88 -4.41
N GLY A 31 -2.24 -5.18 -4.32
CA GLY A 31 -1.22 -5.10 -5.37
C GLY A 31 -0.63 -6.47 -5.70
N SER A 32 -0.52 -7.35 -4.71
CA SER A 32 -0.08 -8.74 -4.94
C SER A 32 -1.11 -9.53 -5.75
N ARG A 33 -2.40 -9.33 -5.48
CA ARG A 33 -3.51 -9.95 -6.21
C ARG A 33 -3.64 -9.39 -7.63
N ALA A 34 -3.43 -8.08 -7.77
CA ALA A 34 -3.37 -7.42 -9.08
C ALA A 34 -2.24 -7.99 -9.95
N VAL A 35 -1.04 -8.16 -9.38
CA VAL A 35 0.07 -8.82 -10.08
C VAL A 35 -0.25 -10.28 -10.41
N MET A 36 -0.84 -11.03 -9.48
CA MET A 36 -1.22 -12.43 -9.70
C MET A 36 -2.28 -12.62 -10.79
N SER A 37 -3.12 -11.61 -11.05
CA SER A 37 -4.12 -11.67 -12.13
C SER A 37 -3.51 -11.85 -13.52
N PHE A 38 -2.22 -11.50 -13.69
CA PHE A 38 -1.48 -11.72 -14.93
C PHE A 38 -0.89 -13.13 -15.07
N PHE A 39 -0.91 -13.96 -14.02
CA PHE A 39 -0.33 -15.31 -14.02
C PHE A 39 -1.37 -16.41 -14.22
N SER A 40 -0.92 -17.55 -14.74
CA SER A 40 -1.77 -18.74 -14.93
C SER A 40 -2.18 -19.39 -13.60
N LEU A 41 -3.30 -20.13 -13.61
CA LEU A 41 -3.89 -20.80 -12.44
C LEU A 41 -2.92 -21.68 -11.64
N LYS A 42 -1.88 -22.25 -12.28
CA LYS A 42 -0.85 -23.06 -11.59
C LYS A 42 -0.05 -22.28 -10.55
N HIS A 43 0.10 -20.97 -10.73
CA HIS A 43 0.86 -20.11 -9.81
C HIS A 43 0.02 -19.67 -8.60
N TRP A 44 -1.31 -19.82 -8.65
CA TRP A 44 -2.20 -19.43 -7.57
C TRP A 44 -2.01 -20.29 -6.32
N GLU A 45 -1.80 -21.59 -6.48
CA GLU A 45 -1.56 -22.49 -5.33
C GLU A 45 -0.26 -22.12 -4.60
N LEU A 46 0.79 -21.82 -5.35
CA LEU A 46 2.06 -21.33 -4.78
C LEU A 46 1.86 -19.99 -4.07
N PHE A 47 1.11 -19.08 -4.68
CA PHE A 47 0.80 -17.77 -4.10
C PHE A 47 0.04 -17.88 -2.77
N TYR A 48 -1.00 -18.71 -2.68
CA TYR A 48 -1.74 -18.94 -1.43
C TYR A 48 -0.84 -19.47 -0.30
N ARG A 49 0.16 -20.29 -0.64
CA ARG A 49 1.16 -20.74 0.35
C ARG A 49 2.03 -19.59 0.86
N PHE A 50 2.41 -18.65 -0.01
CA PHE A 50 3.16 -17.45 0.38
C PHE A 50 2.29 -16.42 1.11
N GLU A 51 0.99 -16.37 0.83
CA GLU A 51 0.05 -15.44 1.49
C GLU A 51 0.05 -15.58 3.01
N MET A 52 0.18 -16.82 3.52
CA MET A 52 0.29 -17.10 4.96
C MET A 52 1.48 -16.40 5.64
N TYR A 53 2.59 -16.18 4.91
CA TYR A 53 3.77 -15.50 5.44
C TYR A 53 3.78 -13.99 5.14
N GLY A 54 2.87 -13.53 4.29
CA GLY A 54 2.84 -12.15 3.80
C GLY A 54 2.75 -11.10 4.91
N PHE A 55 1.90 -11.36 5.91
CA PHE A 55 1.80 -10.48 7.08
C PHE A 55 3.13 -10.34 7.85
N LEU A 56 3.86 -11.45 8.03
CA LEU A 56 5.16 -11.43 8.70
C LEU A 56 6.18 -10.60 7.90
N VAL A 57 6.19 -10.75 6.58
CA VAL A 57 7.07 -9.97 5.68
C VAL A 57 6.78 -8.48 5.81
N ILE A 58 5.50 -8.08 5.80
CA ILE A 58 5.09 -6.68 5.97
C ILE A 58 5.58 -6.15 7.33
N MET A 59 5.40 -6.90 8.41
CA MET A 59 5.86 -6.50 9.74
C MET A 59 7.37 -6.26 9.77
N VAL A 60 8.17 -7.19 9.22
CA VAL A 60 9.63 -7.03 9.15
C VAL A 60 10.01 -5.78 8.35
N LEU A 61 9.38 -5.56 7.19
CA LEU A 61 9.64 -4.37 6.36
C LEU A 61 9.24 -3.07 7.06
N LEU A 62 8.18 -3.11 7.87
CA LEU A 62 7.71 -1.97 8.66
C LEU A 62 8.69 -1.63 9.79
N PHE A 63 9.15 -2.63 10.55
CA PHE A 63 10.10 -2.43 11.66
C PHE A 63 11.49 -2.02 11.18
N THR A 64 11.91 -2.50 10.01
CA THR A 64 13.21 -2.12 9.41
C THR A 64 13.20 -0.74 8.75
N GLY A 65 12.03 -0.13 8.57
CA GLY A 65 11.90 1.15 7.88
C GLY A 65 11.93 1.05 6.34
N ILE A 66 12.09 -0.16 5.79
CA ILE A 66 12.21 -0.38 4.35
C ILE A 66 10.89 -0.07 3.66
N LEU A 67 9.77 -0.51 4.25
CA LEU A 67 8.44 -0.27 3.70
C LEU A 67 8.20 1.23 3.50
N GLN A 68 8.53 2.05 4.50
CA GLN A 68 8.37 3.49 4.50
C GLN A 68 9.19 4.14 3.39
N ARG A 69 10.43 3.68 3.15
CA ARG A 69 11.27 4.19 2.05
C ARG A 69 10.68 3.91 0.67
N ILE A 70 9.92 2.82 0.53
CA ILE A 70 9.26 2.44 -0.72
C ILE A 70 7.96 3.23 -0.92
N ILE A 71 7.11 3.32 0.11
CA ILE A 71 5.77 3.93 -0.02
C ILE A 71 5.78 5.46 0.12
N ALA A 72 6.76 6.06 0.82
CA ALA A 72 6.75 7.50 1.09
C ALA A 72 6.89 8.36 -0.18
N PRO A 73 7.81 8.07 -1.13
CA PRO A 73 7.93 8.90 -2.34
C PRO A 73 6.62 9.05 -3.15
N PRO A 74 5.90 7.96 -3.49
CA PRO A 74 4.61 8.09 -4.19
C PRO A 74 3.54 8.77 -3.33
N ILE A 75 3.50 8.53 -2.00
CA ILE A 75 2.55 9.23 -1.12
C ILE A 75 2.79 10.74 -1.14
N LEU A 76 4.04 11.19 -0.99
CA LEU A 76 4.39 12.61 -0.99
C LEU A 76 4.08 13.26 -2.34
N PHE A 77 4.38 12.57 -3.45
CA PHE A 77 3.99 13.03 -4.77
C PHE A 77 2.48 13.23 -4.89
N LEU A 78 1.68 12.24 -4.47
CA LEU A 78 0.22 12.34 -4.51
C LEU A 78 -0.34 13.39 -3.56
N TYR A 79 0.26 13.58 -2.39
CA TYR A 79 -0.09 14.69 -1.50
C TYR A 79 0.16 16.04 -2.16
N SER A 80 1.31 16.23 -2.82
CA SER A 80 1.59 17.47 -3.53
C SER A 80 0.62 17.72 -4.68
N LEU A 81 0.18 16.65 -5.36
CA LEU A 81 -0.79 16.73 -6.44
C LEU A 81 -2.20 17.06 -5.95
N PHE A 82 -2.67 16.41 -4.89
CA PHE A 82 -4.06 16.52 -4.42
C PHE A 82 -4.30 17.68 -3.44
N LEU A 83 -3.30 17.98 -2.61
CA LEU A 83 -3.41 18.97 -1.53
C LEU A 83 -2.58 20.23 -1.82
N GLY A 84 -1.73 20.22 -2.85
CA GLY A 84 -0.90 21.37 -3.21
C GLY A 84 0.18 21.71 -2.18
N ILE A 85 0.60 20.73 -1.37
CA ILE A 85 1.62 20.87 -0.31
C ILE A 85 2.96 20.22 -0.68
#